data_AF-U4KE88-F1
#
_entry.id   AF-U4KE88-F1
#
_cell.length_a   1.000
_cell.length_b   1.000
_cell.length_c   1.000
_cell.angle_alpha   90.00
_cell.angle_beta   90.00
_cell.angle_gamma   90.00
#
_symmetry.space_group_name_H-M   'P 1'
#
loop_
_entity.id
_entity.type
_entity.pdbx_description
1 polymer ?
#
loop_
_entity_poly.entity_id
_entity_poly.type
_entity_poly.pdbx_seq_one_letter_code
_entity_poly.pdbx_strand_id
1 'polypeptide(L)'
;MSAAIVGSIATAHETEATMKHYVKFVESCKAELQQSLASESITVIDELIHDKVLIVEATSEQAKSLTNQACVEYVELVPEREMHSGSDPFSH
;
A
#
# COMPACT_ATOMS: atom_id res chain seq x y z
N MET A 1 37.39 18.79 -31.54
CA MET A 1 36.32 17.79 -31.31
C MET A 1 36.12 17.72 -29.81
N SER A 2 35.12 18.44 -29.27
CA SER A 2 34.87 18.49 -27.82
C SER A 2 33.86 17.41 -27.45
N ALA A 3 34.28 16.46 -26.62
CA ALA A 3 33.40 15.50 -25.98
C ALA A 3 32.94 16.08 -24.64
N ALA A 4 31.66 16.43 -24.53
CA ALA A 4 31.02 16.71 -23.25
C ALA A 4 30.39 15.40 -22.77
N ILE A 5 30.99 14.79 -21.74
CA ILE A 5 30.40 13.67 -21.02
C ILE A 5 29.36 14.29 -20.08
N VAL A 6 28.10 14.29 -20.51
CA VAL A 6 26.97 14.73 -19.68
C VAL A 6 26.82 13.72 -18.55
N GLY A 7 26.90 14.24 -17.33
CA GLY A 7 26.97 13.48 -16.10
C GLY A 7 25.80 12.54 -15.88
N SER A 8 26.12 11.41 -15.25
CA SER A 8 25.17 10.52 -14.61
C SER A 8 24.38 11.31 -13.56
N ILE A 9 23.18 11.74 -13.90
CA ILE A 9 22.16 12.07 -12.90
C ILE A 9 21.81 10.77 -12.18
N ALA A 10 22.44 10.57 -11.02
CA ALA A 10 21.89 9.70 -10.00
C ALA A 10 20.57 10.35 -9.58
N THR A 11 19.48 9.93 -10.19
CA THR A 11 18.15 10.08 -9.60
C THR A 11 18.20 9.27 -8.31
N ALA A 12 18.51 9.96 -7.21
CA ALA A 12 18.11 9.50 -5.89
C ALA A 12 16.59 9.39 -5.95
N HIS A 13 16.10 8.20 -6.27
CA HIS A 13 14.72 7.82 -6.10
C HIS A 13 14.51 7.79 -4.59
N GLU A 14 14.21 8.96 -4.04
CA GLU A 14 13.72 9.14 -2.68
C GLU A 14 12.56 8.16 -2.57
N THR A 15 12.84 7.02 -1.94
CA THR A 15 11.94 5.88 -1.95
C THR A 15 10.88 6.27 -0.96
N GLU A 16 9.81 6.89 -1.46
CA GLU A 16 8.69 7.32 -0.63
C GLU A 16 8.23 6.10 0.19
N ALA A 17 8.16 6.25 1.51
CA ALA A 17 7.93 5.12 2.39
C ALA A 17 6.55 4.53 2.10
N THR A 18 6.52 3.22 1.85
CA THR A 18 5.26 2.48 1.68
C THR A 18 4.65 2.15 3.03
N MET A 19 3.32 2.21 3.10
CA MET A 19 2.55 1.85 4.29
C MET A 19 1.47 0.84 3.93
N LYS A 20 0.99 0.10 4.94
CA LYS A 20 -0.08 -0.87 4.76
C LYS A 20 -1.44 -0.16 4.79
N HIS A 21 -2.29 -0.48 3.83
CA HIS A 21 -3.63 0.06 3.71
C HIS A 21 -4.66 -1.06 3.57
N TYR A 22 -5.80 -0.91 4.23
CA TYR A 22 -7.02 -1.66 3.95
C TYR A 22 -7.73 -1.04 2.75
N VAL A 23 -8.03 -1.85 1.75
CA VAL A 23 -8.80 -1.45 0.56
C VAL A 23 -10.06 -2.30 0.51
N LYS A 24 -11.20 -1.69 0.86
CA LYS A 24 -12.50 -2.33 0.73
C LYS A 24 -12.97 -2.23 -0.72
N PHE A 25 -13.43 -3.34 -1.27
CA PHE A 25 -13.80 -3.41 -2.68
C PHE A 25 -15.18 -4.03 -2.92
N VAL A 26 -15.75 -3.68 -4.07
CA VAL A 26 -16.97 -4.30 -4.57
C VAL A 26 -16.62 -5.67 -5.18
N GLU A 27 -17.23 -6.73 -4.67
CA GLU A 27 -16.87 -8.13 -5.02
C GLU A 27 -16.87 -8.43 -6.52
N SER A 28 -17.85 -7.90 -7.26
CA SER A 28 -17.95 -8.09 -8.71
C SER A 28 -16.77 -7.50 -9.49
N CYS A 29 -16.03 -6.55 -8.89
CA CYS A 29 -14.89 -5.88 -9.50
C CYS A 29 -13.52 -6.46 -9.11
N LYS A 30 -13.45 -7.46 -8.22
CA LYS A 30 -12.18 -7.88 -7.59
C LYS A 30 -11.05 -8.08 -8.61
N ALA A 31 -11.34 -8.79 -9.70
CA ALA A 31 -10.35 -9.11 -10.73
C ALA A 31 -9.83 -7.85 -11.44
N GLU A 32 -10.70 -6.87 -11.69
CA GLU A 32 -10.34 -5.58 -12.30
C GLU A 32 -9.48 -4.74 -11.35
N LEU A 33 -9.87 -4.69 -10.06
CA LEU A 33 -9.09 -4.00 -9.03
C LEU A 33 -7.69 -4.61 -8.89
N GLN A 34 -7.57 -5.94 -8.85
CA GLN A 34 -6.26 -6.60 -8.77
C GLN A 34 -5.37 -6.31 -9.98
N GLN A 35 -5.94 -6.20 -11.19
CA GLN A 35 -5.18 -5.78 -12.37
C GLN A 35 -4.73 -4.33 -12.27
N SER A 36 -5.60 -3.43 -11.80
CA SER A 36 -5.26 -2.03 -11.59
C SER A 36 -4.13 -1.86 -10.56
N LEU A 37 -4.22 -2.54 -9.41
CA LEU A 37 -3.18 -2.54 -8.38
C LEU A 37 -1.82 -3.00 -8.95
N ALA A 38 -1.81 -4.09 -9.72
CA ALA A 38 -0.60 -4.56 -10.37
C ALA A 38 -0.03 -3.56 -11.39
N SER A 39 -0.89 -2.85 -12.13
CA SER A 39 -0.47 -1.82 -13.10
C SER A 39 0.13 -0.58 -12.43
N GLU A 40 -0.33 -0.24 -11.22
CA GLU A 40 0.18 0.87 -10.40
C GLU A 40 1.38 0.47 -9.53
N SER A 41 1.89 -0.77 -9.70
CA SER A 41 2.97 -1.34 -8.88
C SER A 41 2.65 -1.35 -7.38
N ILE A 42 1.38 -1.55 -7.04
CA ILE A 42 0.89 -1.68 -5.66
C ILE A 42 0.85 -3.17 -5.29
N THR A 43 1.51 -3.53 -4.20
CA THR A 43 1.62 -4.93 -3.78
C THR A 43 0.45 -5.31 -2.89
N VAL A 44 -0.27 -6.38 -3.24
CA VAL A 44 -1.26 -7.01 -2.34
C VAL A 44 -0.53 -7.96 -1.40
N ILE A 45 -0.60 -7.70 -0.10
CA ILE A 45 0.08 -8.50 0.94
C ILE A 45 -0.86 -9.60 1.47
N ASP A 46 -2.14 -9.28 1.63
CA ASP A 46 -3.11 -10.19 2.23
C ASP A 46 -4.54 -9.88 1.74
N GLU A 47 -5.47 -10.79 2.00
CA GLU A 47 -6.87 -10.66 1.65
C GLU A 47 -7.79 -11.18 2.77
N LEU A 48 -8.68 -10.31 3.22
CA LEU A 48 -9.79 -10.67 4.09
C LEU A 48 -11.02 -10.95 3.21
N ILE A 49 -11.10 -12.18 2.69
CA ILE A 49 -12.08 -12.59 1.66
C ILE A 49 -13.52 -12.33 2.12
N HIS A 50 -13.87 -12.70 3.35
CA HIS A 50 -15.21 -12.54 3.89
C HIS A 50 -15.62 -11.07 4.07
N ASP A 51 -14.63 -10.23 4.37
CA ASP A 51 -14.84 -8.80 4.57
C ASP A 51 -14.64 -8.01 3.28
N LYS A 52 -14.30 -8.64 2.15
CA LYS A 52 -14.06 -7.97 0.86
C LYS A 52 -13.02 -6.84 0.99
N VAL A 53 -11.94 -7.14 1.71
CA VAL A 53 -10.84 -6.20 1.95
C VAL A 53 -9.53 -6.81 1.44
N LEU A 54 -8.77 -6.03 0.68
CA LEU A 54 -7.37 -6.31 0.37
C LEU A 54 -6.48 -5.52 1.33
N ILE A 55 -5.40 -6.12 1.79
CA ILE A 55 -4.32 -5.41 2.50
C ILE A 55 -3.23 -5.15 1.46
N VAL A 56 -2.96 -3.88 1.18
CA VAL A 56 -1.98 -3.47 0.17
C VAL A 56 -0.84 -2.67 0.79
N GLU A 57 0.33 -2.76 0.18
CA GLU A 57 1.48 -1.90 0.45
C GLU A 57 1.59 -0.85 -0.66
N ALA A 58 1.44 0.42 -0.27
CA ALA A 58 1.36 1.53 -1.19
C ALA A 58 1.94 2.81 -0.56
N THR A 59 2.40 3.75 -1.39
CA THR A 59 2.74 5.11 -0.94
C THR A 59 1.47 5.90 -0.63
N SER A 60 1.61 7.08 0.00
CA SER A 60 0.46 7.93 0.29
C SER A 60 -0.25 8.40 -0.99
N GLU A 61 0.51 8.67 -2.05
CA GLU A 61 -0.04 9.08 -3.35
C GLU A 61 -0.82 7.96 -4.02
N GLN A 62 -0.27 6.74 -4.01
CA GLN A 62 -0.95 5.54 -4.51
C GLN A 62 -2.23 5.24 -3.71
N ALA A 63 -2.19 5.33 -2.38
CA ALA A 63 -3.41 5.13 -1.58
C ALA A 63 -4.51 6.13 -1.90
N LYS A 64 -4.14 7.38 -2.24
CA LYS A 64 -5.09 8.42 -2.68
C LYS A 64 -5.61 8.22 -4.11
N SER A 65 -4.86 7.58 -5.01
CA SER A 65 -5.38 7.24 -6.35
C SER A 65 -6.49 6.20 -6.23
N LEU A 66 -6.31 5.21 -5.35
CA LEU A 66 -7.25 4.12 -5.12
C LEU A 66 -8.64 4.58 -4.65
N THR A 67 -8.74 5.64 -3.85
CA THR A 67 -10.04 6.15 -3.37
C THR A 67 -10.93 6.69 -4.49
N ASN A 68 -10.36 7.00 -5.66
CA ASN A 68 -11.10 7.50 -6.82
C ASN A 68 -11.54 6.37 -7.78
N GLN A 69 -11.17 5.12 -7.51
CA GLN A 69 -11.55 4.00 -8.36
C GLN A 69 -12.99 3.56 -8.09
N ALA A 70 -13.76 3.32 -9.16
CA ALA A 70 -15.17 2.95 -9.07
C ALA A 70 -15.45 1.66 -8.27
N CYS A 71 -14.44 0.78 -8.18
CA CYS A 71 -14.54 -0.52 -7.53
C CYS A 71 -14.04 -0.53 -6.08
N VAL A 72 -13.58 0.62 -5.57
CA VAL A 72 -13.09 0.81 -4.19
C VAL A 72 -14.16 1.55 -3.38
N GLU A 73 -14.57 0.97 -2.25
CA GLU A 73 -15.53 1.60 -1.34
C GLU A 73 -14.83 2.56 -0.38
N TYR A 74 -13.70 2.15 0.18
CA TYR A 74 -12.84 3.00 1.01
C TYR A 74 -11.41 2.47 1.07
N VAL A 75 -10.49 3.38 1.42
CA VAL A 75 -9.09 3.08 1.73
C VAL A 75 -8.78 3.64 3.11
N GLU A 76 -8.19 2.82 3.98
CA GLU A 76 -7.82 3.21 5.34
C GLU A 76 -6.40 2.71 5.67
N LEU A 77 -5.66 3.46 6.48
CA LEU A 77 -4.35 3.01 6.97
C LEU A 77 -4.53 1.82 7.93
N VAL A 78 -3.68 0.80 7.81
CA VAL A 78 -3.62 -0.25 8.82
C VAL A 78 -3.00 0.34 10.09
N PRO A 79 -3.70 0.34 11.24
CA PRO A 79 -3.17 0.92 12.46
C PRO A 79 -1.94 0.14 12.95
N GLU A 80 -0.89 0.85 13.32
CA GLU A 80 0.26 0.26 14.00
C GLU A 80 -0.19 -0.24 15.37
N ARG A 81 -0.13 -1.56 15.58
CA ARG A 81 -0.40 -2.16 16.89
C ARG A 81 0.90 -2.31 17.64
N GLU A 82 1.12 -1.48 18.64
CA GLU A 82 2.11 -1.76 19.67
C GLU A 82 1.56 -2.87 20.58
N MET A 83 2.21 -4.03 20.61
CA MET A 83 1.96 -4.99 21.68
C MET A 83 2.50 -4.34 22.97
N HIS A 84 1.62 -3.79 23.79
CA HIS A 84 1.98 -3.47 25.15
C HIS A 84 2.40 -4.77 25.82
N SER A 85 3.68 -4.87 26.18
CA SER A 85 4.19 -5.92 27.06
C SER A 85 3.35 -5.85 28.32
N GLY A 86 2.35 -6.72 28.43
CA GLY A 86 1.54 -6.79 29.65
C GLY A 86 2.51 -6.97 30.79
N SER A 87 2.55 -6.01 31.72
CA SER A 87 3.15 -6.24 33.02
C SER A 87 2.45 -7.48 33.55
N ASP A 88 3.20 -8.58 33.62
CA ASP A 88 2.68 -9.87 34.05
C ASP A 88 2.03 -9.69 35.43
N PRO A 89 0.69 -9.83 35.55
CA PRO A 89 -0.01 -9.60 36.80
C PRO A 89 0.32 -10.69 37.84
N PHE A 90 1.11 -11.70 37.48
CA PHE A 90 1.56 -12.78 38.35
C PHE A 90 3.06 -12.69 38.70
N SER A 91 3.75 -11.61 38.31
CA SER A 91 5.11 -11.32 38.76
C SER A 91 5.08 -10.80 40.21
N HIS A 92 4.92 -11.72 41.17
CA HIS A 92 5.06 -11.52 42.61
C HIS A 92 6.31 -12.21 43.15
#